data_AF-A0A7S3F844-F1
#
_entry.id   AF-A0A7S3F844-F1
#
_cell.length_a   1.000
_cell.length_b   1.000
_cell.length_c   1.000
_cell.angle_alpha   90.00
_cell.angle_beta   90.00
_cell.angle_gamma   90.00
#
_symmetry.space_group_name_H-M   'P 1'
#
loop_
_entity.id
_entity.type
_entity.pdbx_description
1 polymer ?
#
loop_
_entity_poly.entity_id
_entity_poly.type
_entity_poly.pdbx_seq_one_letter_code
_entity_poly.pdbx_strand_id
1 'polypeptide(L)'
;SASPVPSISPYISPKTVTPVATPSALKLATISEGTQLSQSQLKLTFWLVQLASLLFTMANVGLTDVLPVWLSSPTDSAGGGLGLSSSTIGGLQSSTGFGNIALALFFTFRIINTLGPVRTFTISMYANAVAAFCVPAIGLLPVDAPQAASTILACFSYVAVAAARNMMFATAIMLSKESAPGGPGVAIGINQSACSLGAALGPMLCGLGYTQSLLILRTSTPFFTALGVVGLLPGVITQLNTPRWPWH
;
A
#
# COMPACT_ATOMS: atom_id res chain seq x y z
N SER A 1 -6.11 45.23 33.76
CA SER A 1 -7.51 44.82 33.58
C SER A 1 -7.53 43.58 32.70
N ALA A 2 -7.42 42.40 33.30
CA ALA A 2 -7.44 41.13 32.58
C ALA A 2 -8.87 40.57 32.60
N SER A 3 -9.46 40.35 31.43
CA SER A 3 -10.80 39.77 31.30
C SER A 3 -10.80 38.28 31.69
N PRO A 4 -11.84 37.78 32.38
CA PRO A 4 -11.90 36.38 32.77
C PRO A 4 -12.21 35.48 31.58
N VAL A 5 -11.50 34.35 31.49
CA VAL A 5 -11.72 33.28 30.50
C VAL A 5 -13.05 32.58 30.80
N PRO A 6 -13.94 32.37 29.82
CA PRO A 6 -15.21 31.70 30.03
C PRO A 6 -15.02 30.21 30.35
N SER A 7 -15.70 29.74 31.40
CA SER A 7 -15.70 28.34 31.83
C SER A 7 -16.45 27.48 30.81
N ILE A 8 -15.76 26.52 30.21
CA ILE A 8 -16.33 25.54 29.29
C ILE A 8 -17.23 24.58 30.09
N SER A 9 -18.51 24.51 29.72
CA SER A 9 -19.49 23.61 30.31
C SER A 9 -19.18 22.14 29.94
N PRO A 10 -19.29 21.18 30.88
CA PRO A 10 -19.02 19.77 30.59
C PRO A 10 -20.04 19.19 29.60
N TYR A 11 -19.53 18.47 28.61
CA TYR A 11 -20.30 17.74 27.62
C TYR A 11 -21.24 16.72 28.30
N ILE A 12 -22.55 16.93 28.16
CA ILE A 12 -23.58 16.00 28.65
C ILE A 12 -23.80 14.94 27.56
N SER A 13 -23.43 13.69 27.86
CA SER A 13 -23.66 12.57 26.96
C SER A 13 -25.17 12.34 26.74
N PRO A 14 -25.64 12.14 25.49
CA PRO A 14 -27.04 11.80 25.23
C PRO A 14 -27.42 10.49 25.93
N LYS A 15 -28.56 10.48 26.63
CA LYS A 15 -29.11 9.26 27.22
C LYS A 15 -29.43 8.25 26.12
N THR A 16 -28.83 7.07 26.23
CA THR A 16 -29.07 5.93 25.34
C THR A 16 -30.54 5.52 25.40
N VAL A 17 -31.27 5.79 24.32
CA VAL A 17 -32.63 5.25 24.12
C VAL A 17 -32.47 3.76 23.78
N THR A 18 -32.92 2.87 24.67
CA THR A 18 -32.98 1.43 24.40
C THR A 18 -34.10 1.13 23.39
N PRO A 19 -33.79 0.56 22.21
CA PRO A 19 -34.83 0.17 21.26
C PRO A 19 -35.57 -1.08 21.77
N VAL A 20 -36.90 -1.02 21.72
CA VAL A 20 -37.81 -2.14 21.97
C VAL A 20 -37.54 -3.23 20.92
N ALA A 21 -37.20 -4.44 21.37
CA ALA A 21 -36.86 -5.56 20.50
C ALA A 21 -38.10 -6.07 19.74
N THR A 22 -38.17 -5.78 18.44
CA THR A 22 -39.11 -6.43 17.51
C THR A 22 -38.73 -7.89 17.24
N PRO A 23 -39.69 -8.80 16.97
CA PRO A 23 -39.45 -10.24 16.74
C PRO A 23 -38.48 -10.58 15.58
N SER A 24 -38.23 -9.63 14.66
CA SER A 24 -37.22 -9.75 13.61
C SER A 24 -35.77 -9.77 14.13
N ALA A 25 -35.53 -9.29 15.36
CA ALA A 25 -34.22 -9.33 16.01
C ALA A 25 -33.81 -10.75 16.43
N LEU A 26 -34.77 -11.66 16.65
CA LEU A 26 -34.47 -13.04 17.04
C LEU A 26 -33.88 -13.87 15.89
N LYS A 27 -34.20 -13.51 14.63
CA LYS A 27 -33.60 -14.11 13.41
C LYS A 27 -32.25 -13.48 13.03
N LEU A 28 -31.94 -12.27 13.53
CA LEU A 28 -30.63 -11.64 13.35
C LEU A 28 -29.60 -12.13 14.37
N ALA A 29 -30.05 -12.52 15.57
CA ALA A 29 -29.20 -13.06 16.63
C ALA A 29 -28.57 -14.43 16.26
N THR A 30 -29.16 -15.17 15.32
CA THR A 30 -28.66 -16.49 14.89
C THR A 30 -27.57 -16.44 13.81
N ILE A 31 -27.20 -15.25 13.31
CA ILE A 31 -26.08 -15.05 12.37
C ILE A 31 -24.85 -14.46 13.09
N SER A 32 -24.95 -14.18 14.39
CA SER A 32 -23.88 -13.59 15.21
C SER A 32 -23.00 -14.63 15.92
N GLU A 33 -22.65 -15.73 15.25
CA GLU A 33 -21.45 -16.50 15.63
C GLU A 33 -20.21 -15.87 14.99
N GLY A 34 -20.05 -14.55 15.16
CA GLY A 34 -18.79 -13.88 14.89
C GLY A 34 -17.77 -14.40 15.89
N THR A 35 -16.67 -14.98 15.40
CA THR A 35 -15.53 -15.35 16.24
C THR A 35 -15.00 -14.08 16.90
N GLN A 36 -15.38 -13.82 18.17
CA GLN A 36 -14.84 -12.70 18.91
C GLN A 36 -13.33 -12.85 19.00
N LEU A 37 -12.62 -11.91 18.38
CA LEU A 37 -11.17 -11.96 18.35
C LEU A 37 -10.59 -11.66 19.72
N SER A 38 -9.53 -12.38 20.07
CA SER A 38 -8.77 -12.07 21.27
C SER A 38 -8.17 -10.66 21.14
N GLN A 39 -8.12 -9.91 22.25
CA GLN A 39 -7.41 -8.64 22.35
C GLN A 39 -5.94 -8.75 21.91
N SER A 40 -5.31 -9.91 22.09
CA SER A 40 -3.95 -10.17 21.59
C SER A 40 -3.90 -10.20 20.06
N GLN A 41 -4.92 -10.75 19.39
CA GLN A 41 -5.00 -10.83 17.93
C GLN A 41 -5.28 -9.48 17.30
N LEU A 42 -6.14 -8.66 17.91
CA LEU A 42 -6.38 -7.29 17.47
C LEU A 42 -5.10 -6.45 17.56
N LYS A 43 -4.41 -6.51 18.71
CA LYS A 43 -3.11 -5.83 18.88
C LYS A 43 -2.06 -6.29 17.88
N LEU A 44 -1.94 -7.60 17.66
CA LEU A 44 -1.01 -8.14 16.66
C LEU A 44 -1.35 -7.62 15.27
N THR A 45 -2.64 -7.68 14.88
CA THR A 45 -3.11 -7.20 13.57
C THR A 45 -2.82 -5.71 13.40
N PHE A 46 -3.08 -4.90 14.42
CA PHE A 46 -2.79 -3.48 14.40
C PHE A 46 -1.32 -3.20 14.07
N TRP A 47 -0.39 -3.81 14.81
CA TRP A 47 1.05 -3.61 14.60
C TRP A 47 1.55 -4.19 13.28
N LEU A 48 1.02 -5.33 12.86
CA LEU A 48 1.33 -5.90 11.55
C LEU A 48 0.90 -4.98 10.41
N VAL A 49 -0.26 -4.34 10.51
CA VAL A 49 -0.71 -3.35 9.52
C VAL A 49 0.23 -2.15 9.51
N GLN A 50 0.67 -1.63 10.67
CA GLN A 50 1.61 -0.51 10.71
C GLN A 50 2.95 -0.85 10.05
N LEU A 51 3.52 -2.01 10.38
CA LEU A 51 4.77 -2.47 9.81
C LEU A 51 4.65 -2.72 8.31
N ALA A 52 3.56 -3.34 7.87
CA ALA A 52 3.29 -3.59 6.45
C ALA A 52 3.09 -2.28 5.67
N SER A 53 2.37 -1.31 6.23
CA SER A 53 2.22 0.03 5.66
C SER A 53 3.57 0.74 5.50
N LEU A 54 4.45 0.68 6.52
CA LEU A 54 5.79 1.25 6.46
C LEU A 54 6.65 0.62 5.36
N LEU A 55 6.71 -0.72 5.32
CA LEU A 55 7.50 -1.44 4.32
C LEU A 55 6.95 -1.24 2.91
N PHE A 56 5.63 -1.19 2.77
CA PHE A 56 4.98 -0.87 1.51
C PHE A 56 5.34 0.54 1.04
N THR A 57 5.19 1.57 1.87
CA THR A 57 5.47 2.94 1.41
C THR A 57 6.94 3.13 1.10
N MET A 58 7.84 2.52 1.88
CA MET A 58 9.26 2.48 1.57
C MET A 58 9.54 1.86 0.20
N ALA A 59 8.98 0.68 -0.09
CA ALA A 59 9.18 0.00 -1.37
C ALA A 59 8.50 0.72 -2.54
N ASN A 60 7.27 1.22 -2.34
CA ASN A 60 6.46 1.89 -3.35
C ASN A 60 7.08 3.22 -3.77
N VAL A 61 7.42 4.09 -2.80
CA VAL A 61 8.04 5.39 -3.07
C VAL A 61 9.47 5.21 -3.60
N GLY A 62 10.23 4.28 -3.02
CA GLY A 62 11.56 3.96 -3.52
C GLY A 62 11.55 3.44 -4.96
N LEU A 63 10.57 2.60 -5.32
CA LEU A 63 10.37 2.15 -6.70
C LEU A 63 10.02 3.32 -7.63
N THR A 64 9.10 4.20 -7.23
CA THR A 64 8.71 5.35 -8.08
C THR A 64 9.84 6.35 -8.33
N ASP A 65 10.82 6.42 -7.42
CA ASP A 65 11.98 7.30 -7.56
C ASP A 65 13.11 6.66 -8.37
N VAL A 66 13.34 5.36 -8.21
CA VAL A 66 14.42 4.65 -8.94
C VAL A 66 14.00 4.26 -10.36
N LEU A 67 12.72 3.93 -10.58
CA LEU A 67 12.24 3.47 -11.88
C LEU A 67 12.48 4.48 -13.03
N PRO A 68 12.23 5.80 -12.88
CA PRO A 68 12.56 6.79 -13.90
C PRO A 68 14.06 6.83 -14.24
N VAL A 69 14.92 6.70 -13.23
CA VAL A 69 16.39 6.67 -13.40
C VAL A 69 16.77 5.45 -14.24
N TRP A 70 16.23 4.28 -13.90
CA TRP A 70 16.44 3.06 -14.67
C TRP A 70 15.92 3.18 -16.11
N LEU A 71 14.72 3.73 -16.33
CA LEU A 71 14.13 3.92 -17.66
C LEU A 71 14.98 4.84 -18.55
N SER A 72 15.59 5.87 -17.97
CA SER A 72 16.47 6.80 -18.68
C SER A 72 17.87 6.25 -18.95
N SER A 73 18.28 5.19 -18.25
CA SER A 73 19.62 4.61 -18.39
C SER A 73 19.80 3.97 -19.77
N PRO A 74 20.99 4.03 -20.39
CA PRO A 74 21.23 3.45 -21.71
C PRO A 74 20.94 1.95 -21.74
N THR A 75 20.43 1.45 -22.88
CA THR A 75 20.20 0.02 -23.13
C THR A 75 21.49 -0.80 -23.02
N ASP A 76 22.59 -0.23 -23.48
CA ASP A 76 23.89 -0.90 -23.56
C ASP A 76 24.70 -0.77 -22.26
N SER A 77 24.14 -0.08 -21.25
CA SER A 77 24.77 0.05 -19.95
C SER A 77 24.56 -1.23 -19.12
N ALA A 78 25.50 -1.52 -18.23
CA ALA A 78 25.41 -2.63 -17.28
C ALA A 78 24.07 -2.67 -16.50
N GLY A 79 23.38 -1.53 -16.35
CA GLY A 79 22.08 -1.45 -15.66
C GLY A 79 20.86 -1.93 -16.47
N GLY A 80 21.01 -2.17 -17.79
CA GLY A 80 19.96 -2.69 -18.67
C GLY A 80 18.74 -1.76 -18.81
N GLY A 81 18.94 -0.45 -18.83
CA GLY A 81 17.85 0.52 -18.94
C GLY A 81 17.15 0.52 -20.30
N LEU A 82 16.15 1.40 -20.49
CA LEU A 82 15.39 1.49 -21.75
C LEU A 82 15.79 2.67 -22.64
N GLY A 83 16.71 3.53 -22.20
CA GLY A 83 17.17 4.71 -22.94
C GLY A 83 16.06 5.70 -23.28
N LEU A 84 14.98 5.75 -22.49
CA LEU A 84 13.84 6.62 -22.78
C LEU A 84 14.18 8.09 -22.50
N SER A 85 13.66 8.99 -23.34
CA SER A 85 13.80 10.43 -23.12
C SER A 85 13.03 10.89 -21.88
N SER A 86 13.51 11.96 -21.24
CA SER A 86 12.82 12.58 -20.09
C SER A 86 11.39 13.02 -20.42
N SER A 87 11.13 13.46 -21.67
CA SER A 87 9.78 13.81 -22.13
C SER A 87 8.84 12.61 -22.16
N THR A 88 9.32 11.44 -22.59
CA THR A 88 8.53 10.20 -22.62
C THR A 88 8.23 9.71 -21.21
N ILE A 89 9.22 9.74 -20.31
CA ILE A 89 9.06 9.36 -18.90
C ILE A 89 8.07 10.30 -18.20
N GLY A 90 8.19 11.62 -18.43
CA GLY A 90 7.27 12.61 -17.87
C GLY A 90 5.84 12.43 -18.39
N GLY A 91 5.67 12.10 -19.68
CA GLY A 91 4.38 11.75 -20.27
C GLY A 91 3.75 10.51 -19.61
N LEU A 92 4.55 9.45 -19.42
CA LEU A 92 4.11 8.22 -18.79
C LEU A 92 3.69 8.41 -17.32
N GLN A 93 4.45 9.18 -16.56
CA GLN A 93 4.10 9.52 -15.17
C GLN A 93 2.83 10.37 -15.12
N SER A 94 2.68 11.34 -16.02
CA SER A 94 1.50 12.20 -16.08
C SER A 94 0.25 11.39 -16.41
N SER A 95 0.30 10.53 -17.44
CA SER A 95 -0.82 9.66 -17.80
C SER A 95 -1.19 8.70 -16.68
N THR A 96 -0.19 8.15 -15.99
CA THR A 96 -0.42 7.30 -14.82
C THR A 96 -1.06 8.07 -13.68
N GLY A 97 -0.61 9.31 -13.41
CA GLY A 97 -1.17 10.18 -12.38
C GLY A 97 -2.65 10.48 -12.61
N PHE A 98 -3.03 10.85 -13.84
CA PHE A 98 -4.43 11.05 -14.21
C PHE A 98 -5.24 9.74 -14.12
N GLY A 99 -4.70 8.65 -14.65
CA GLY A 99 -5.33 7.33 -14.56
C GLY A 99 -5.52 6.87 -13.11
N ASN A 100 -4.59 7.21 -12.22
CA ASN A 100 -4.66 6.87 -10.81
C ASN A 100 -5.84 7.53 -10.10
N ILE A 101 -6.18 8.78 -10.44
CA ILE A 101 -7.35 9.48 -9.89
C ILE A 101 -8.63 8.74 -10.29
N ALA A 102 -8.77 8.38 -11.56
CA ALA A 102 -9.91 7.61 -12.04
C ALA A 102 -9.98 6.24 -11.35
N LEU A 103 -8.84 5.56 -11.19
CA LEU A 103 -8.76 4.27 -10.52
C LEU A 103 -9.19 4.34 -9.05
N ALA A 104 -8.74 5.37 -8.33
CA ALA A 104 -9.13 5.62 -6.94
C ALA A 104 -10.64 5.83 -6.80
N LEU A 105 -11.24 6.65 -7.67
CA LEU A 105 -12.65 7.03 -7.58
C LEU A 105 -13.60 5.89 -7.96
N PHE A 106 -13.29 5.15 -9.03
CA PHE A 106 -14.24 4.19 -9.60
C PHE A 106 -14.01 2.74 -9.17
N PHE A 107 -12.75 2.34 -8.93
CA PHE A 107 -12.41 0.93 -8.74
C PHE A 107 -12.08 0.58 -7.29
N THR A 108 -11.32 1.42 -6.58
CA THR A 108 -10.83 1.07 -5.24
C THR A 108 -11.97 0.72 -4.27
N PHE A 109 -13.02 1.54 -4.18
CA PHE A 109 -14.17 1.25 -3.31
C PHE A 109 -14.93 -0.02 -3.73
N ARG A 110 -15.09 -0.26 -5.03
CA ARG A 110 -15.75 -1.48 -5.53
C ARG A 110 -14.96 -2.74 -5.17
N ILE A 111 -13.63 -2.68 -5.28
CA ILE A 111 -12.74 -3.80 -4.91
C ILE A 111 -12.83 -4.06 -3.39
N ILE A 112 -12.76 -3.01 -2.58
CA ILE A 112 -12.85 -3.14 -1.10
C ILE A 112 -14.21 -3.74 -0.69
N ASN A 113 -15.31 -3.29 -1.31
CA ASN A 113 -16.65 -3.79 -0.98
C ASN A 113 -16.86 -5.24 -1.43
N THR A 114 -16.18 -5.71 -2.48
CA THR A 114 -16.33 -7.07 -3.01
C THR A 114 -15.42 -8.08 -2.33
N LEU A 115 -14.16 -7.72 -2.05
CA LEU A 115 -13.16 -8.63 -1.49
C LEU A 115 -12.98 -8.48 0.03
N GLY A 116 -13.42 -7.36 0.58
CA GLY A 116 -13.18 -6.97 1.97
C GLY A 116 -11.81 -6.30 2.18
N PRO A 117 -11.63 -5.58 3.30
CA PRO A 117 -10.42 -4.81 3.58
C PRO A 117 -9.15 -5.66 3.68
N VAL A 118 -9.19 -6.80 4.38
CA VAL A 118 -8.00 -7.66 4.59
C VAL A 118 -7.47 -8.20 3.26
N ARG A 119 -8.33 -8.80 2.44
CA ARG A 119 -7.90 -9.36 1.14
C ARG A 119 -7.42 -8.25 0.21
N THR A 120 -8.09 -7.11 0.19
CA THR A 120 -7.70 -5.97 -0.64
C THR A 120 -6.35 -5.39 -0.20
N PHE A 121 -6.10 -5.31 1.11
CA PHE A 121 -4.80 -4.93 1.67
C PHE A 121 -3.70 -5.89 1.22
N THR A 122 -3.92 -7.20 1.34
CA THR A 122 -2.95 -8.21 0.88
C THR A 122 -2.71 -8.15 -0.63
N ILE A 123 -3.77 -8.01 -1.44
CA ILE A 123 -3.64 -7.88 -2.91
C ILE A 123 -2.84 -6.63 -3.27
N SER A 124 -2.99 -5.53 -2.53
CA SER A 124 -2.20 -4.32 -2.76
C SER A 124 -0.70 -4.56 -2.59
N MET A 125 -0.30 -5.33 -1.57
CA MET A 125 1.10 -5.72 -1.34
C MET A 125 1.65 -6.55 -2.50
N TYR A 126 0.87 -7.53 -2.97
CA TYR A 126 1.25 -8.36 -4.12
C TYR A 126 1.32 -7.55 -5.41
N ALA A 127 0.39 -6.63 -5.66
CA ALA A 127 0.44 -5.75 -6.82
C ALA A 127 1.70 -4.88 -6.82
N ASN A 128 2.12 -4.37 -5.66
CA ASN A 128 3.37 -3.62 -5.53
C ASN A 128 4.61 -4.50 -5.77
N ALA A 129 4.62 -5.73 -5.25
CA ALA A 129 5.69 -6.69 -5.50
C ALA A 129 5.80 -7.03 -7.00
N VAL A 130 4.67 -7.32 -7.65
CA VAL A 130 4.60 -7.59 -9.10
C VAL A 130 5.13 -6.39 -9.89
N ALA A 131 4.79 -5.17 -9.49
CA ALA A 131 5.30 -3.98 -10.15
C ALA A 131 6.83 -3.88 -10.13
N ALA A 132 7.46 -4.23 -9.00
CA ALA A 132 8.92 -4.28 -8.89
C ALA A 132 9.52 -5.42 -9.75
N PHE A 133 8.86 -6.58 -9.81
CA PHE A 133 9.29 -7.71 -10.64
C PHE A 133 9.14 -7.49 -12.16
N CYS A 134 8.42 -6.46 -12.59
CA CYS A 134 8.33 -6.13 -14.02
C CYS A 134 9.69 -5.79 -14.62
N VAL A 135 10.57 -5.14 -13.87
CA VAL A 135 11.91 -4.77 -14.35
C VAL A 135 12.80 -6.00 -14.63
N PRO A 136 13.00 -6.94 -13.68
CA PRO A 136 13.75 -8.15 -14.00
C PRO A 136 13.07 -9.00 -15.07
N ALA A 137 11.73 -8.97 -15.19
CA ALA A 137 11.01 -9.66 -16.26
C ALA A 137 11.31 -9.08 -17.65
N ILE A 138 11.57 -7.78 -17.77
CA ILE A 138 12.03 -7.18 -19.04
C ILE A 138 13.36 -7.80 -19.49
N GLY A 139 14.27 -8.07 -18.56
CA GLY A 139 15.54 -8.76 -18.85
C GLY A 139 15.39 -10.22 -19.30
N LEU A 140 14.21 -10.82 -19.16
CA LEU A 140 13.89 -12.16 -19.65
C LEU A 140 13.26 -12.15 -21.05
N LEU A 141 12.97 -10.98 -21.61
CA LEU A 141 12.49 -10.89 -22.98
C LEU A 141 13.57 -11.36 -23.96
N PRO A 142 13.19 -12.01 -25.08
CA PRO A 142 14.14 -12.34 -26.14
C PRO A 142 14.89 -11.11 -26.62
N VAL A 143 16.15 -11.27 -27.06
CA VAL A 143 16.99 -10.17 -27.58
C VAL A 143 16.31 -9.45 -28.75
N ASP A 144 15.54 -10.18 -29.56
CA ASP A 144 14.82 -9.66 -30.71
C ASP A 144 13.42 -9.13 -30.37
N ALA A 145 13.07 -9.06 -29.08
CA ALA A 145 11.76 -8.57 -28.67
C ALA A 145 11.58 -7.10 -29.06
N PRO A 146 10.40 -6.71 -29.56
CA PRO A 146 10.11 -5.32 -29.86
C PRO A 146 10.27 -4.45 -28.61
N GLN A 147 10.91 -3.28 -28.74
CA GLN A 147 11.04 -2.31 -27.64
C GLN A 147 9.68 -1.96 -26.99
N ALA A 148 8.60 -2.01 -27.79
CA ALA A 148 7.23 -1.86 -27.32
C ALA A 148 6.86 -2.83 -26.18
N ALA A 149 7.34 -4.08 -26.18
CA ALA A 149 7.06 -5.04 -25.13
C ALA A 149 7.64 -4.58 -23.78
N SER A 150 8.89 -4.11 -23.77
CA SER A 150 9.56 -3.57 -22.59
C SER A 150 8.87 -2.30 -22.09
N THR A 151 8.46 -1.42 -23.00
CA THR A 151 7.68 -0.22 -22.65
C THR A 151 6.32 -0.58 -22.05
N ILE A 152 5.60 -1.57 -22.59
CA ILE A 152 4.33 -2.03 -22.04
C ILE A 152 4.51 -2.58 -20.62
N LEU A 153 5.56 -3.36 -20.37
CA LEU A 153 5.86 -3.85 -19.02
C LEU A 153 6.19 -2.71 -18.04
N ALA A 154 6.92 -1.68 -18.49
CA ALA A 154 7.17 -0.49 -17.69
C ALA A 154 5.87 0.28 -17.37
N CYS A 155 4.99 0.45 -18.37
CA CYS A 155 3.66 1.04 -18.16
C CYS A 155 2.83 0.24 -17.16
N PHE A 156 2.85 -1.09 -17.28
CA PHE A 156 2.16 -1.98 -16.36
C PHE A 156 2.68 -1.84 -14.92
N SER A 157 4.00 -1.72 -14.74
CA SER A 157 4.62 -1.45 -13.44
C SER A 157 4.06 -0.17 -12.79
N TYR A 158 3.99 0.93 -13.54
CA TYR A 158 3.42 2.19 -13.04
C TYR A 158 1.95 2.08 -12.65
N VAL A 159 1.13 1.43 -13.47
CA VAL A 159 -0.30 1.21 -13.19
C VAL A 159 -0.48 0.32 -11.97
N ALA A 160 0.33 -0.73 -11.83
CA ALA A 160 0.29 -1.64 -10.69
C ALA A 160 0.69 -0.94 -9.38
N VAL A 161 1.76 -0.12 -9.39
CA VAL A 161 2.15 0.75 -8.25
C VAL A 161 1.02 1.67 -7.83
N ALA A 162 0.39 2.33 -8.81
CA ALA A 162 -0.69 3.29 -8.59
C ALA A 162 -1.92 2.60 -7.95
N ALA A 163 -2.34 1.47 -8.53
CA ALA A 163 -3.45 0.67 -8.02
C ALA A 163 -3.17 0.12 -6.62
N ALA A 164 -1.98 -0.43 -6.41
CA ALA A 164 -1.52 -0.92 -5.12
C ALA A 164 -1.60 0.18 -4.06
N ARG A 165 -1.08 1.37 -4.37
CA ARG A 165 -1.04 2.50 -3.44
C ARG A 165 -2.43 2.92 -2.98
N ASN A 166 -3.39 3.06 -3.89
CA ASN A 166 -4.76 3.45 -3.53
C ASN A 166 -5.44 2.40 -2.63
N MET A 167 -5.32 1.12 -2.99
CA MET A 167 -5.89 0.03 -2.23
C MET A 167 -5.27 -0.07 -0.84
N MET A 168 -3.94 0.04 -0.75
CA MET A 168 -3.20 -0.02 0.51
C MET A 168 -3.67 1.08 1.46
N PHE A 169 -3.61 2.35 1.05
CA PHE A 169 -3.93 3.46 1.96
C PHE A 169 -5.38 3.40 2.47
N ALA A 170 -6.34 3.10 1.59
CA ALA A 170 -7.75 3.00 1.98
C ALA A 170 -7.98 1.86 2.99
N THR A 171 -7.41 0.69 2.74
CA THR A 171 -7.61 -0.49 3.59
C THR A 171 -6.77 -0.45 4.86
N ALA A 172 -5.57 0.12 4.84
CA ALA A 172 -4.71 0.31 6.01
C ALA A 172 -5.39 1.16 7.08
N ILE A 173 -6.06 2.24 6.67
CA ILE A 173 -6.82 3.12 7.58
C ILE A 173 -7.99 2.36 8.20
N MET A 174 -8.76 1.62 7.39
CA MET A 174 -9.88 0.80 7.89
C MET A 174 -9.38 -0.25 8.89
N LEU A 175 -8.38 -1.05 8.52
CA LEU A 175 -7.84 -2.10 9.38
C LEU A 175 -7.21 -1.53 10.65
N SER A 176 -6.50 -0.40 10.57
CA SER A 176 -5.91 0.26 11.75
C SER A 176 -6.98 0.74 12.71
N LYS A 177 -8.06 1.33 12.19
CA LYS A 177 -9.18 1.81 13.02
C LYS A 177 -9.87 0.66 13.76
N GLU A 178 -10.12 -0.45 13.08
CA GLU A 178 -10.92 -1.56 13.62
C GLU A 178 -10.09 -2.52 14.49
N SER A 179 -8.75 -2.50 14.38
CA SER A 179 -7.85 -3.28 15.24
C SER A 179 -7.27 -2.50 16.43
N ALA A 180 -7.50 -1.19 16.51
CA ALA A 180 -6.85 -0.34 17.49
C ALA A 180 -7.32 -0.62 18.93
N PRO A 181 -6.40 -0.72 19.90
CA PRO A 181 -6.76 -0.81 21.32
C PRO A 181 -7.16 0.55 21.93
N GLY A 182 -7.09 1.64 21.16
CA GLY A 182 -7.33 3.00 21.62
C GLY A 182 -8.25 3.79 20.68
N GLY A 183 -8.30 5.11 20.87
CA GLY A 183 -9.15 5.98 20.06
C GLY A 183 -8.80 5.95 18.56
N PRO A 184 -9.78 6.02 17.67
CA PRO A 184 -9.57 5.89 16.22
C PRO A 184 -8.63 6.95 15.65
N GLY A 185 -8.61 8.16 16.21
CA GLY A 185 -7.70 9.23 15.80
C GLY A 185 -6.22 8.90 16.04
N VAL A 186 -5.91 8.24 17.17
CA VAL A 186 -4.52 7.82 17.48
C VAL A 186 -4.08 6.73 16.52
N ALA A 187 -4.96 5.77 16.22
CA ALA A 187 -4.69 4.68 15.27
C ALA A 187 -4.37 5.20 13.87
N ILE A 188 -5.17 6.16 13.38
CA ILE A 188 -4.94 6.81 12.09
C ILE A 188 -3.63 7.60 12.12
N GLY A 189 -3.36 8.33 13.21
CA GLY A 189 -2.11 9.07 13.39
C GLY A 189 -0.88 8.17 13.28
N ILE A 190 -0.86 7.06 14.02
CA ILE A 190 0.23 6.07 13.97
C ILE A 190 0.42 5.52 12.54
N ASN A 191 -0.68 5.18 11.85
CA ASN A 191 -0.59 4.68 10.47
C ASN A 191 -0.02 5.73 9.51
N GLN A 192 -0.46 6.98 9.60
CA GLN A 192 0.10 8.05 8.77
C GLN A 192 1.57 8.33 9.11
N SER A 193 1.97 8.26 10.37
CA SER A 193 3.38 8.36 10.78
C SER A 193 4.23 7.22 10.21
N ALA A 194 3.74 5.98 10.27
CA ALA A 194 4.42 4.81 9.71
C ALA A 194 4.59 4.94 8.18
N CYS A 195 3.51 5.32 7.48
CA CYS A 195 3.54 5.59 6.05
C CYS A 195 4.53 6.71 5.68
N SER A 196 4.51 7.82 6.42
CA SER A 196 5.40 8.97 6.21
C SER A 196 6.87 8.61 6.44
N LEU A 197 7.15 7.81 7.48
CA LEU A 197 8.51 7.33 7.76
C LEU A 197 9.00 6.45 6.60
N GLY A 198 8.17 5.50 6.15
CA GLY A 198 8.52 4.66 5.00
C GLY A 198 8.75 5.50 3.74
N ALA A 199 7.90 6.49 3.46
CA ALA A 199 8.07 7.39 2.32
C ALA A 199 9.35 8.24 2.38
N ALA A 200 9.78 8.64 3.59
CA ALA A 200 11.04 9.36 3.77
C ALA A 200 12.27 8.46 3.59
N LEU A 201 12.21 7.23 4.11
CA LEU A 201 13.31 6.26 4.02
C LEU A 201 13.44 5.62 2.63
N GLY A 202 12.32 5.47 1.91
CA GLY A 202 12.23 4.80 0.62
C GLY A 202 13.26 5.28 -0.40
N PRO A 203 13.26 6.58 -0.78
CA PRO A 203 14.21 7.13 -1.74
C PRO A 203 15.68 6.96 -1.32
N MET A 204 15.97 7.18 -0.04
CA MET A 204 17.33 7.07 0.49
C MET A 204 17.85 5.63 0.39
N LEU A 205 17.11 4.67 0.93
CA LEU A 205 17.53 3.26 0.95
C LEU A 205 17.53 2.66 -0.46
N CYS A 206 16.53 2.98 -1.27
CA CYS A 206 16.42 2.46 -2.63
C CYS A 206 17.49 3.06 -3.55
N GLY A 207 17.78 4.35 -3.44
CA GLY A 207 18.85 4.99 -4.20
C GLY A 207 20.22 4.40 -3.87
N LEU A 208 20.52 4.18 -2.59
CA LEU A 208 21.74 3.50 -2.16
C LEU A 208 21.80 2.06 -2.66
N GLY A 209 20.73 1.28 -2.46
CA GLY A 209 20.65 -0.11 -2.90
C GLY A 209 20.79 -0.28 -4.42
N TYR A 210 20.14 0.59 -5.20
CA TYR A 210 20.25 0.61 -6.65
C TYR A 210 21.68 0.92 -7.09
N THR A 211 22.28 1.97 -6.53
CA THR A 211 23.66 2.38 -6.85
C THR A 211 24.66 1.27 -6.52
N GLN A 212 24.56 0.65 -5.34
CA GLN A 212 25.44 -0.46 -4.95
C GLN A 212 25.28 -1.68 -5.86
N SER A 213 24.05 -1.99 -6.27
CA SER A 213 23.79 -3.09 -7.21
C SER A 213 24.46 -2.85 -8.56
N LEU A 214 24.40 -1.62 -9.09
CA LEU A 214 25.09 -1.26 -10.32
C LEU A 214 26.62 -1.28 -10.18
N LEU A 215 27.17 -0.85 -9.04
CA LEU A 215 28.61 -0.80 -8.81
C LEU A 215 29.24 -2.18 -8.67
N ILE A 216 28.63 -3.05 -7.86
CA ILE A 216 29.19 -4.36 -7.48
C ILE A 216 28.76 -5.43 -8.48
N LEU A 217 27.45 -5.53 -8.74
CA LEU A 217 26.86 -6.63 -9.51
C LEU A 217 26.73 -6.30 -10.99
N ARG A 218 26.95 -5.04 -11.38
CA ARG A 218 26.85 -4.57 -12.78
C ARG A 218 25.49 -4.92 -13.39
N THR A 219 24.43 -4.93 -12.57
CA THR A 219 23.05 -5.14 -13.00
C THR A 219 22.07 -4.57 -11.97
N SER A 220 20.90 -4.14 -12.44
CA SER A 220 19.80 -3.65 -11.60
C SER A 220 18.82 -4.76 -11.15
N THR A 221 18.85 -5.93 -11.79
CA THR A 221 18.00 -7.09 -11.49
C THR A 221 17.93 -7.48 -10.01
N PRO A 222 19.06 -7.64 -9.27
CA PRO A 222 19.02 -8.05 -7.86
C PRO A 222 18.36 -6.98 -6.98
N PHE A 223 18.53 -5.70 -7.28
CA PHE A 223 17.86 -4.61 -6.57
C PHE A 223 16.34 -4.69 -6.72
N PHE A 224 15.84 -4.75 -7.96
CA PHE A 224 14.40 -4.81 -8.21
C PHE A 224 13.77 -6.11 -7.68
N THR A 225 14.50 -7.21 -7.74
CA THR A 225 14.10 -8.50 -7.13
C THR A 225 13.96 -8.36 -5.61
N ALA A 226 14.97 -7.79 -4.94
CA ALA A 226 14.93 -7.56 -3.51
C ALA A 226 13.77 -6.64 -3.11
N LEU A 227 13.54 -5.57 -3.90
CA LEU A 227 12.43 -4.65 -3.69
C LEU A 227 11.06 -5.35 -3.83
N GLY A 228 10.93 -6.25 -4.82
CA GLY A 228 9.75 -7.10 -4.99
C GLY A 228 9.51 -8.02 -3.80
N VAL A 229 10.57 -8.65 -3.27
CA VAL A 229 10.49 -9.49 -2.06
C VAL A 229 10.07 -8.68 -0.84
N VAL A 230 10.63 -7.47 -0.65
CA VAL A 230 10.24 -6.54 0.42
C VAL A 230 8.77 -6.12 0.29
N GLY A 231 8.24 -5.98 -0.93
CA GLY A 231 6.81 -5.74 -1.16
C GLY A 231 5.92 -6.96 -0.89
N LEU A 232 6.43 -8.17 -1.15
CA LEU A 232 5.67 -9.42 -1.03
C LEU A 232 5.56 -9.91 0.42
N LEU A 233 6.67 -9.88 1.16
CA LEU A 233 6.77 -10.45 2.51
C LEU A 233 5.72 -9.91 3.48
N PRO A 234 5.46 -8.59 3.56
CA PRO A 234 4.41 -8.06 4.42
C PRO A 234 3.04 -8.59 4.03
N GLY A 235 2.74 -8.71 2.73
CA GLY A 235 1.49 -9.27 2.24
C GLY A 235 1.25 -10.71 2.74
N VAL A 236 2.27 -11.56 2.63
CA VAL A 236 2.22 -12.95 3.11
C VAL A 236 2.05 -13.00 4.63
N ILE A 237 2.87 -12.24 5.37
CA ILE A 237 2.82 -12.21 6.84
C ILE A 237 1.45 -11.72 7.32
N THR A 238 0.94 -10.62 6.76
CA THR A 238 -0.40 -10.12 7.09
C THR A 238 -1.46 -11.15 6.74
N GLN A 239 -1.42 -11.78 5.57
CA GLN A 239 -2.41 -12.79 5.18
C GLN A 239 -2.46 -14.00 6.12
N LEU A 240 -1.29 -14.45 6.61
CA LEU A 240 -1.20 -15.60 7.50
C LEU A 240 -1.61 -15.29 8.94
N ASN A 241 -1.41 -14.05 9.40
CA ASN A 241 -1.61 -13.66 10.79
C ASN A 241 -2.87 -12.83 11.03
N THR A 242 -3.52 -12.32 9.98
CA THR A 242 -4.76 -11.55 10.14
C THR A 242 -5.99 -12.46 10.07
N PRO A 243 -6.93 -12.30 11.00
CA PRO A 243 -8.17 -13.07 10.98
C PRO A 243 -9.06 -12.66 9.81
N ARG A 244 -9.93 -13.58 9.39
CA ARG A 244 -10.87 -13.34 8.30
C ARG A 244 -11.84 -12.22 8.69
N TRP A 245 -11.96 -11.23 7.81
CA TRP A 245 -12.93 -10.15 7.90
C TRP A 245 -14.35 -10.64 7.53
N PRO A 246 -15.45 -10.09 8.11
CA PRO A 246 -15.51 -9.04 9.14
C PRO A 246 -15.27 -9.56 10.56
N TRP A 247 -14.71 -8.70 11.41
CA TRP A 247 -14.53 -8.96 12.84
C TRP A 247 -15.68 -8.29 13.60
N HIS A 248 -16.41 -9.05 14.43
CA HIS A 248 -17.50 -8.55 15.28
C HIS A 248 -17.33 -9.06 16.71
#